data_AF-A0A2N2YI54-F1
#
_entry.id   AF-A0A2N2YI54-F1
#
_cell.length_a   1.000
_cell.length_b   1.000
_cell.length_c   1.000
_cell.angle_alpha   90.00
_cell.angle_beta   90.00
_cell.angle_gamma   90.00
#
_symmetry.space_group_name_H-M   'P 1'
#
loop_
_entity.id
_entity.type
_entity.pdbx_description
1 polymer ?
#
loop_
_entity_poly.entity_id
_entity_poly.type
_entity_poly.pdbx_seq_one_letter_code
_entity_poly.pdbx_strand_id
1 'polypeptide(L)'
;MKKDPLLVNPEFREMALLKILYDLYFIFSANHASILKLFGEIGTRSGNSYHAQIAKSLAQRLNYLQPGTKIPTYTLKDLEGNSFTIPNQSNQATFIQFFTIPCNDCIREMDSIAVLYQHYAKDVQFVSVALNTPKNILNDLIKKYPWYFVLTSDVFKIAEIYQMNTLPAYLLIDAKGVIRQNPALVPWMGFSQSFNSEFRH
;
A
#
# COMPACT_ATOMS: atom_id res chain seq x y z
N MET A 1 22.03 -33.23 4.42
CA MET A 1 22.69 -31.90 4.48
C MET A 1 23.96 -31.82 5.33
N LYS A 2 24.28 -32.73 6.27
CA LYS A 2 25.51 -32.69 7.10
C LYS A 2 26.86 -33.00 6.37
N LYS A 3 26.90 -33.05 5.04
CA LYS A 3 28.09 -33.48 4.27
C LYS A 3 28.71 -32.38 3.39
N ASP A 4 28.08 -31.22 3.26
CA ASP A 4 28.65 -30.10 2.51
C ASP A 4 29.57 -29.30 3.42
N PRO A 5 30.88 -29.19 3.11
CA PRO A 5 31.85 -28.43 3.91
C PRO A 5 31.44 -26.96 4.13
N LEU A 6 30.73 -26.35 3.17
CA LEU A 6 30.27 -24.96 3.25
C LEU A 6 29.11 -24.78 4.24
N LEU A 7 28.36 -25.84 4.54
CA LEU A 7 27.18 -25.82 5.41
C LEU A 7 27.44 -26.45 6.78
N VAL A 8 28.70 -26.65 7.17
CA VAL A 8 29.04 -27.18 8.50
C VAL A 8 28.65 -26.19 9.60
N ASN A 9 28.89 -24.89 9.37
CA ASN A 9 28.62 -23.84 10.36
C ASN A 9 27.10 -23.57 10.47
N PRO A 10 26.47 -23.76 11.64
CA PRO A 10 25.04 -23.54 11.83
C PRO A 10 24.61 -22.08 11.64
N GLU A 11 25.45 -21.11 11.99
CA GLU A 11 25.15 -19.69 11.82
C GLU A 11 25.13 -19.34 10.33
N PHE A 12 26.14 -19.77 9.59
CA PHE A 12 26.18 -19.55 8.14
C PHE A 12 24.97 -20.17 7.43
N ARG A 13 24.53 -21.37 7.85
CA ARG A 13 23.30 -21.99 7.33
C ARG A 13 22.05 -21.15 7.58
N GLU A 14 21.92 -20.59 8.78
CA GLU A 14 20.76 -19.75 9.12
C GLU A 14 20.78 -18.43 8.35
N MET A 15 21.96 -17.83 8.16
CA MET A 15 22.13 -16.64 7.31
C MET A 15 21.77 -16.95 5.85
N ALA A 16 22.23 -18.09 5.31
CA ALA A 16 21.87 -18.54 3.98
C ALA A 16 20.35 -18.76 3.85
N LEU A 17 19.70 -19.36 4.86
CA LEU A 17 18.25 -19.53 4.91
C LEU A 17 17.53 -18.17 4.87
N LEU A 18 17.97 -17.19 5.66
CA LEU A 18 17.39 -15.83 5.64
C LEU A 18 17.48 -15.19 4.25
N LYS A 19 18.63 -15.32 3.58
CA LYS A 19 18.82 -14.82 2.21
C LYS A 19 17.92 -15.54 1.19
N ILE A 20 17.84 -16.86 1.27
CA ILE A 20 16.99 -17.67 0.38
C ILE A 20 15.51 -17.29 0.58
N LEU A 21 15.04 -17.17 1.83
CA LEU A 21 13.67 -16.75 2.11
C LEU A 21 13.39 -15.35 1.55
N TYR A 22 14.35 -14.43 1.66
CA TYR A 22 14.22 -13.09 1.11
C TYR A 22 14.11 -13.12 -0.42
N ASP A 23 14.95 -13.89 -1.10
CA ASP A 23 14.90 -14.01 -2.57
C ASP A 23 13.60 -14.68 -3.03
N LEU A 24 13.19 -15.75 -2.35
CA LEU A 24 11.95 -16.47 -2.65
C LEU A 24 10.72 -15.60 -2.48
N TYR A 25 10.75 -14.62 -1.57
CA TYR A 25 9.65 -13.66 -1.42
C TYR A 25 9.38 -12.95 -2.74
N PHE A 26 10.41 -12.41 -3.40
CA PHE A 26 10.25 -11.67 -4.65
C PHE A 26 10.04 -12.56 -5.89
N ILE A 27 10.32 -13.87 -5.79
CA ILE A 27 10.14 -14.82 -6.90
C ILE A 27 8.73 -15.44 -6.88
N PHE A 28 8.18 -15.74 -5.70
CA PHE A 28 6.94 -16.52 -5.56
C PHE A 28 5.89 -15.80 -4.70
N SER A 29 5.06 -14.98 -5.34
CA SER A 29 4.00 -14.21 -4.67
C SER A 29 3.01 -15.08 -3.87
N ALA A 30 2.70 -16.29 -4.36
CA ALA A 30 1.81 -17.25 -3.68
C ALA A 30 2.32 -17.67 -2.28
N ASN A 31 3.61 -17.52 -2.00
CA ASN A 31 4.25 -17.97 -0.77
C ASN A 31 4.53 -16.84 0.23
N HIS A 32 4.18 -15.59 -0.07
CA HIS A 32 4.50 -14.43 0.79
C HIS A 32 4.11 -14.66 2.25
N ALA A 33 2.88 -15.11 2.52
CA ALA A 33 2.40 -15.33 3.89
C ALA A 33 3.24 -16.38 4.65
N SER A 34 3.58 -17.50 3.98
CA SER A 34 4.41 -18.56 4.56
C SER A 34 5.84 -18.07 4.83
N ILE A 35 6.41 -17.29 3.91
CA ILE A 35 7.77 -16.73 4.06
C ILE A 35 7.82 -15.72 5.20
N LEU A 36 6.84 -14.81 5.30
CA LEU A 36 6.72 -13.86 6.41
C LEU A 36 6.58 -14.59 7.76
N LYS A 37 5.80 -15.67 7.79
CA LYS A 37 5.67 -16.52 8.99
C LYS A 37 7.02 -17.15 9.38
N LEU A 38 7.78 -17.67 8.42
CA LEU A 38 9.12 -18.23 8.67
C LEU A 38 10.09 -17.18 9.22
N PHE A 39 10.09 -15.96 8.68
CA PHE A 39 10.89 -14.86 9.26
C PHE A 39 10.46 -14.55 10.70
N GLY A 40 9.16 -14.54 11.01
CA GLY A 40 8.66 -14.38 12.38
C GLY A 40 9.11 -15.50 13.33
N GLU A 41 9.08 -16.75 12.86
CA GLU A 41 9.55 -17.91 13.62
C GLU A 41 11.06 -17.84 13.90
N ILE A 42 11.88 -17.55 12.89
CA ILE A 42 13.33 -17.37 13.06
C ILE A 42 13.61 -16.20 14.01
N GLY A 43 12.88 -15.09 13.87
CA GLY A 43 12.98 -13.94 14.77
C GLY A 43 12.70 -14.28 16.23
N THR A 44 11.84 -15.27 16.49
CA THR A 44 11.45 -15.67 17.84
C THR A 44 12.34 -16.78 18.41
N ARG A 45 12.83 -17.69 17.57
CA ARG A 45 13.46 -18.96 17.99
C ARG A 45 14.96 -19.06 17.72
N SER A 46 15.55 -18.19 16.90
CA SER A 46 16.98 -18.28 16.59
C SER A 46 17.82 -18.12 17.86
N GLY A 47 18.84 -18.98 18.00
CA GLY A 47 19.85 -18.87 19.05
C GLY A 47 20.88 -17.76 18.81
N ASN A 48 20.89 -17.16 17.61
CA ASN A 48 21.78 -16.05 17.26
C ASN A 48 21.00 -14.73 17.25
N SER A 49 21.41 -13.78 18.11
CA SER A 49 20.70 -12.51 18.29
C SER A 49 20.72 -11.61 17.06
N TYR A 50 21.73 -11.71 16.19
CA TYR A 50 21.80 -10.94 14.95
C TYR A 50 20.83 -11.49 13.91
N HIS A 51 20.77 -12.81 13.75
CA HIS A 51 19.82 -13.44 12.83
C HIS A 51 18.37 -13.23 13.27
N ALA A 52 18.11 -13.33 14.58
CA ALA A 52 16.79 -13.01 15.12
C ALA A 52 16.37 -11.57 14.78
N GLN A 53 17.28 -10.60 14.91
CA GLN A 53 17.02 -9.20 14.55
C GLN A 53 16.81 -9.02 13.04
N ILE A 54 17.65 -9.62 12.20
CA ILE A 54 17.49 -9.58 10.74
C ILE A 54 16.12 -10.13 10.35
N ALA A 55 15.74 -11.29 10.88
CA ALA A 55 14.47 -11.93 10.57
C ALA A 55 13.27 -11.06 10.98
N LYS A 56 13.29 -10.46 12.19
CA LYS A 56 12.25 -9.52 12.63
C LYS A 56 12.15 -8.30 11.72
N SER A 57 13.29 -7.68 11.39
CA SER A 57 13.34 -6.50 10.53
C SER A 57 12.86 -6.81 9.11
N LEU A 58 13.20 -7.99 8.56
CA LEU A 58 12.70 -8.46 7.27
C LEU A 58 11.19 -8.71 7.32
N ALA A 59 10.69 -9.42 8.33
CA ALA A 59 9.25 -9.64 8.50
C ALA A 59 8.48 -8.32 8.56
N GLN A 60 8.96 -7.35 9.36
CA GLN A 60 8.34 -6.04 9.48
C GLN A 60 8.37 -5.27 8.15
N ARG A 61 9.54 -5.20 7.50
CA ARG A 61 9.72 -4.43 6.25
C ARG A 61 8.92 -5.02 5.10
N LEU A 62 8.95 -6.35 4.95
CA LEU A 62 8.25 -7.04 3.86
C LEU A 62 6.74 -7.07 4.09
N ASN A 63 6.27 -7.09 5.33
CA ASN A 63 4.85 -7.03 5.66
C ASN A 63 4.28 -5.60 5.62
N TYR A 64 5.13 -4.57 5.57
CA TYR A 64 4.69 -3.18 5.53
C TYR A 64 3.84 -2.90 4.28
N LEU A 65 2.66 -2.32 4.48
CA LEU A 65 1.66 -2.02 3.46
C LEU A 65 1.20 -3.22 2.62
N GLN A 66 1.37 -4.44 3.11
CA GLN A 66 0.85 -5.63 2.42
C GLN A 66 -0.67 -5.77 2.64
N PRO A 67 -1.39 -6.40 1.71
CA PRO A 67 -2.78 -6.80 1.92
C PRO A 67 -2.98 -7.53 3.25
N GLY A 68 -4.03 -7.18 3.97
CA GLY A 68 -4.34 -7.70 5.31
C GLY A 68 -3.70 -6.93 6.47
N THR A 69 -2.81 -5.97 6.21
CA THR A 69 -2.22 -5.12 7.26
C THR A 69 -2.97 -3.80 7.42
N LYS A 70 -2.85 -3.16 8.58
CA LYS A 70 -3.39 -1.81 8.80
C LYS A 70 -2.52 -0.77 8.10
N ILE A 71 -3.17 0.16 7.40
CA ILE A 71 -2.49 1.29 6.79
C ILE A 71 -1.97 2.26 7.87
N PRO A 72 -0.76 2.82 7.72
CA PRO A 72 -0.26 3.90 8.57
C PRO A 72 -1.19 5.10 8.59
N THR A 73 -1.35 5.68 9.79
CA THR A 73 -2.17 6.87 9.98
C THR A 73 -1.44 8.13 9.51
N TYR A 74 -2.08 8.95 8.69
CA TYR A 74 -1.55 10.25 8.29
C TYR A 74 -2.66 11.28 8.12
N THR A 75 -2.42 12.52 8.59
CA THR A 75 -3.40 13.61 8.52
C THR A 75 -2.98 14.62 7.47
N LEU A 76 -3.91 14.93 6.58
CA LEU A 76 -3.82 15.85 5.47
C LEU A 76 -4.82 16.99 5.66
N LYS A 77 -4.78 17.98 4.76
CA LYS A 77 -5.78 19.06 4.73
C LYS A 77 -6.49 19.07 3.38
N ASP A 78 -7.76 19.46 3.38
CA ASP A 78 -8.47 19.83 2.16
C ASP A 78 -8.19 21.29 1.76
N LEU A 79 -8.83 21.76 0.69
CA LEU A 79 -8.65 23.13 0.20
C LEU A 79 -9.18 24.21 1.15
N GLU A 80 -10.16 23.88 1.97
CA GLU A 80 -10.75 24.77 2.98
C GLU A 80 -9.91 24.79 4.26
N GLY A 81 -8.93 23.89 4.38
CA GLY A 81 -8.05 23.75 5.53
C GLY A 81 -8.54 22.78 6.59
N ASN A 82 -9.66 22.08 6.35
CA ASN A 82 -10.16 21.05 7.26
C ASN A 82 -9.23 19.84 7.25
N SER A 83 -9.06 19.21 8.41
CA SER A 83 -8.23 18.03 8.54
C SER A 83 -8.93 16.77 8.05
N PHE A 84 -8.20 15.96 7.30
CA PHE A 84 -8.63 14.64 6.86
C PHE A 84 -7.56 13.61 7.23
N THR A 85 -7.94 12.55 7.95
CA THR A 85 -7.00 11.51 8.39
C THR A 85 -7.22 10.24 7.60
N ILE A 86 -6.15 9.64 7.08
CA ILE A 86 -6.15 8.31 6.46
C ILE A 86 -5.60 7.32 7.50
N PRO A 87 -6.25 6.17 7.76
CA PRO A 87 -7.62 5.86 7.38
C PRO A 87 -8.59 6.75 8.20
N ASN A 88 -9.71 7.16 7.60
CA ASN A 88 -10.75 7.89 8.32
C ASN A 88 -11.75 6.92 8.96
N GLN A 89 -12.56 7.41 9.91
CA GLN A 89 -13.68 6.65 10.46
C GLN A 89 -14.86 6.69 9.48
N SER A 90 -14.76 5.94 8.39
CA SER A 90 -15.84 5.72 7.43
C SER A 90 -16.42 4.32 7.61
N ASN A 91 -17.72 4.17 7.38
CA ASN A 91 -18.35 2.84 7.26
C ASN A 91 -18.14 2.22 5.87
N GLN A 92 -17.51 2.94 4.96
CA GLN A 92 -17.22 2.54 3.58
C GLN A 92 -15.77 2.07 3.45
N ALA A 93 -15.49 1.26 2.43
CA ALA A 93 -14.12 1.10 1.96
C ALA A 93 -13.61 2.44 1.38
N THR A 94 -12.29 2.65 1.34
CA THR A 94 -11.71 3.88 0.80
C THR A 94 -10.76 3.55 -0.34
N PHE A 95 -11.03 4.11 -1.51
CA PHE A 95 -10.12 4.12 -2.66
C PHE A 95 -9.34 5.44 -2.67
N ILE A 96 -8.02 5.33 -2.59
CA ILE A 96 -7.11 6.47 -2.48
C ILE A 96 -6.25 6.54 -3.75
N GLN A 97 -6.29 7.68 -4.42
CA GLN A 97 -5.39 8.01 -5.53
C GLN A 97 -4.39 9.07 -5.06
N PHE A 98 -3.10 8.84 -5.29
CA PHE A 98 -2.07 9.85 -5.13
C PHE A 98 -1.63 10.35 -6.50
N PHE A 99 -1.56 11.68 -6.68
CA PHE A 99 -1.25 12.27 -7.97
C PHE A 99 -0.51 13.61 -7.83
N THR A 100 0.10 14.06 -8.92
CA THR A 100 0.71 15.39 -9.04
C THR A 100 0.37 15.99 -10.41
N ILE A 101 0.58 17.29 -10.62
CA ILE A 101 0.37 17.98 -11.90
C ILE A 101 1.61 18.84 -12.18
N PRO A 102 2.09 18.96 -13.44
CA PRO A 102 1.50 18.43 -14.67
C PRO A 102 1.73 16.92 -14.87
N CYS A 103 0.66 16.17 -15.10
CA CYS A 103 0.67 14.72 -15.31
C CYS A 103 -0.51 14.32 -16.20
N ASN A 104 -0.23 14.05 -17.48
CA ASN A 104 -1.27 13.68 -18.45
C ASN A 104 -1.92 12.34 -18.11
N ASP A 105 -1.14 11.40 -17.58
CA ASP A 105 -1.64 10.10 -17.11
C ASP A 105 -2.65 10.29 -15.98
N CYS A 106 -2.29 11.05 -14.95
CA CYS A 106 -3.14 11.30 -13.79
C CYS A 106 -4.54 11.82 -14.17
N ILE A 107 -4.64 12.73 -15.14
CA ILE A 107 -5.94 13.27 -15.60
C ILE A 107 -6.75 12.19 -16.33
N ARG A 108 -6.13 11.42 -17.24
CA ARG A 108 -6.80 10.32 -17.95
C ARG A 108 -7.32 9.25 -17.00
N GLU A 109 -6.55 8.97 -15.96
CA GLU A 109 -6.91 7.97 -14.98
C GLU A 109 -8.07 8.43 -14.09
N MET A 110 -8.13 9.73 -13.75
CA MET A 110 -9.28 10.32 -13.06
C MET A 110 -10.58 10.19 -13.85
N ASP A 111 -10.56 10.36 -15.18
CA ASP A 111 -11.76 10.15 -16.01
C ASP A 111 -12.27 8.70 -15.88
N SER A 112 -11.38 7.73 -15.72
CA SER A 112 -11.83 6.35 -15.52
C SER A 112 -12.27 6.09 -14.07
N ILE A 113 -11.62 6.72 -13.08
CA ILE A 113 -12.10 6.70 -11.68
C ILE A 113 -13.52 7.24 -11.59
N ALA A 114 -13.90 8.22 -12.42
CA ALA A 114 -15.28 8.70 -12.47
C ALA A 114 -16.29 7.60 -12.86
N VAL A 115 -15.91 6.64 -13.69
CA VAL A 115 -16.75 5.47 -13.98
C VAL A 115 -16.92 4.60 -12.74
N LEU A 116 -15.86 4.38 -11.96
CA LEU A 116 -15.96 3.63 -10.69
C LEU A 116 -16.82 4.37 -9.67
N TYR A 117 -16.63 5.68 -9.57
CA TYR A 117 -17.41 6.53 -8.67
C TYR A 117 -18.91 6.38 -8.94
N GLN A 118 -19.33 6.41 -10.20
CA GLN A 118 -20.75 6.23 -10.57
C GLN A 118 -21.35 4.91 -10.07
N HIS A 119 -20.56 3.84 -10.02
CA HIS A 119 -21.05 2.50 -9.64
C HIS A 119 -20.90 2.21 -8.14
N TYR A 120 -19.89 2.78 -7.50
CA TYR A 120 -19.44 2.36 -6.16
C TYR A 120 -19.45 3.47 -5.11
N ALA A 121 -19.81 4.73 -5.42
CA ALA A 121 -19.79 5.83 -4.45
C ALA A 121 -20.67 5.60 -3.19
N LYS A 122 -21.60 4.65 -3.23
CA LYS A 122 -22.39 4.24 -2.04
C LYS A 122 -21.64 3.33 -1.07
N ASP A 123 -20.70 2.53 -1.58
CA ASP A 123 -19.98 1.52 -0.81
C ASP A 123 -18.49 1.89 -0.61
N VAL A 124 -17.98 2.77 -1.47
CA VAL A 124 -16.58 3.20 -1.54
C VAL A 124 -16.50 4.71 -1.49
N GLN A 125 -15.73 5.20 -0.52
CA GLN A 125 -15.28 6.57 -0.49
C GLN A 125 -14.07 6.74 -1.42
N PHE A 126 -14.15 7.73 -2.31
CA PHE A 126 -13.04 8.07 -3.20
C PHE A 126 -12.30 9.29 -2.66
N VAL A 127 -10.97 9.21 -2.56
CA VAL A 127 -10.10 10.27 -2.05
C VAL A 127 -8.92 10.46 -3.00
N SER A 128 -8.75 11.67 -3.52
CA SER A 128 -7.58 12.05 -4.30
C SER A 128 -6.64 12.92 -3.48
N VAL A 129 -5.40 12.45 -3.30
CA VAL A 129 -4.32 13.10 -2.58
C VAL A 129 -3.41 13.82 -3.58
N ALA A 130 -3.52 15.15 -3.62
CA ALA A 130 -2.76 16.01 -4.49
C ALA A 130 -1.39 16.35 -3.88
N LEU A 131 -0.33 15.96 -4.58
CA LEU A 131 1.06 16.14 -4.17
C LEU A 131 1.65 17.36 -4.88
N ASN A 132 1.99 18.39 -4.13
CA ASN A 132 2.58 19.64 -4.64
C ASN A 132 1.81 20.25 -5.84
N THR A 133 0.49 20.13 -5.84
CA THR A 133 -0.37 20.62 -6.95
C THR A 133 -0.83 22.05 -6.68
N PRO A 134 -0.73 22.97 -7.67
CA PRO A 134 -1.23 24.33 -7.54
C PRO A 134 -2.73 24.40 -7.22
N LYS A 135 -3.13 25.26 -6.28
CA LYS A 135 -4.53 25.40 -5.83
C LYS A 135 -5.51 25.72 -6.96
N ASN A 136 -5.11 26.53 -7.93
CA ASN A 136 -5.96 26.89 -9.07
C ASN A 136 -6.32 25.65 -9.92
N ILE A 137 -5.35 24.76 -10.18
CA ILE A 137 -5.61 23.54 -10.92
C ILE A 137 -6.48 22.59 -10.09
N LEU A 138 -6.21 22.49 -8.79
CA LEU A 138 -7.01 21.64 -7.89
C LEU A 138 -8.48 22.10 -7.82
N ASN A 139 -8.74 23.41 -7.83
CA ASN A 139 -10.10 23.95 -7.91
C ASN A 139 -10.86 23.48 -9.16
N ASP A 140 -10.19 23.39 -10.30
CA ASP A 140 -10.83 22.94 -11.54
C ASP A 140 -11.10 21.43 -11.51
N LEU A 141 -10.21 20.64 -10.91
CA LEU A 141 -10.41 19.20 -10.70
C LEU A 141 -11.60 18.92 -9.77
N ILE A 142 -11.74 19.67 -8.67
CA ILE A 142 -12.85 19.51 -7.72
C ILE A 142 -14.20 19.83 -8.36
N LYS A 143 -14.25 20.80 -9.28
CA LYS A 143 -15.48 21.09 -10.05
C LYS A 143 -15.84 19.95 -11.01
N LYS A 144 -14.84 19.22 -11.52
CA LYS A 144 -15.03 18.13 -12.50
C LYS A 144 -15.34 16.79 -11.83
N TYR A 145 -14.72 16.51 -10.68
CA TYR A 145 -14.78 15.20 -10.03
C TYR A 145 -15.41 15.32 -8.63
N PRO A 146 -16.59 14.72 -8.39
CA PRO A 146 -17.39 14.97 -7.20
C PRO A 146 -16.98 14.13 -5.98
N TRP A 147 -15.68 13.85 -5.81
CA TRP A 147 -15.16 13.11 -4.65
C TRP A 147 -14.19 13.97 -3.83
N TYR A 148 -13.66 13.40 -2.74
CA TYR A 148 -12.91 14.18 -1.76
C TYR A 148 -11.47 14.43 -2.23
N PHE A 149 -10.99 15.67 -2.06
CA PHE A 149 -9.61 16.05 -2.40
C PHE A 149 -8.89 16.57 -1.17
N VAL A 150 -7.68 16.06 -0.96
CA VAL A 150 -6.75 16.51 0.08
C VAL A 150 -5.41 16.79 -0.54
N LEU A 151 -4.63 17.67 0.09
CA LEU A 151 -3.35 18.11 -0.45
C LEU A 151 -2.25 18.09 0.61
N THR A 152 -1.03 17.91 0.12
CA THR A 152 0.18 18.07 0.91
C THR A 152 1.29 18.70 0.06
N SER A 153 2.05 19.60 0.69
CA SER A 153 3.33 20.08 0.16
C SER A 153 4.50 19.18 0.56
N ASP A 154 4.32 18.33 1.58
CA ASP A 154 5.35 17.38 2.03
C ASP A 154 5.23 16.06 1.25
N VAL A 155 5.73 16.10 0.02
CA VAL A 155 5.72 14.97 -0.92
C VAL A 155 6.63 13.85 -0.46
N PHE A 156 7.79 14.18 0.12
CA PHE A 156 8.74 13.18 0.60
C PHE A 156 8.15 12.39 1.75
N LYS A 157 7.50 13.06 2.71
CA LYS A 157 6.95 12.36 3.87
C LYS A 157 5.84 11.39 3.50
N ILE A 158 4.93 11.81 2.63
CA ILE A 158 3.83 10.94 2.22
C ILE A 158 4.30 9.79 1.31
N ALA A 159 5.29 10.02 0.45
CA ALA A 159 5.90 8.98 -0.37
C ALA A 159 6.62 7.93 0.50
N GLU A 160 7.31 8.35 1.57
CA GLU A 160 7.93 7.47 2.55
C GLU A 160 6.88 6.62 3.28
N ILE A 161 5.83 7.27 3.82
CA ILE A 161 4.78 6.60 4.60
C ILE A 161 4.06 5.55 3.75
N TYR A 162 3.69 5.87 2.52
CA TYR A 162 2.92 4.97 1.65
C TYR A 162 3.78 4.21 0.62
N GLN A 163 5.11 4.24 0.75
CA GLN A 163 6.09 3.60 -0.15
C GLN A 163 5.79 3.82 -1.65
N MET A 164 5.42 5.06 -1.98
CA MET A 164 5.07 5.42 -3.35
C MET A 164 6.34 5.74 -4.14
N ASN A 165 6.66 4.89 -5.12
CA ASN A 165 7.82 5.07 -5.98
C ASN A 165 7.47 5.69 -7.35
N THR A 166 6.19 5.67 -7.73
CA THR A 166 5.68 6.18 -9.01
C THR A 166 4.35 6.87 -8.80
N LEU A 167 4.02 7.82 -9.68
CA LEU A 167 2.72 8.48 -9.70
C LEU A 167 2.03 8.30 -11.06
N PRO A 168 0.70 8.20 -11.08
CA PRO A 168 -0.14 8.09 -9.88
C PRO A 168 -0.01 6.71 -9.21
N ALA A 169 -0.41 6.67 -7.94
CA ALA A 169 -0.45 5.46 -7.14
C ALA A 169 -1.84 5.28 -6.54
N TYR A 170 -2.23 4.02 -6.31
CA TYR A 170 -3.57 3.66 -5.88
C TYR A 170 -3.51 2.73 -4.69
N LEU A 171 -4.44 2.92 -3.75
CA LEU A 171 -4.60 2.07 -2.58
C LEU A 171 -6.09 1.83 -2.32
N LEU A 172 -6.43 0.59 -1.95
CA LEU A 172 -7.77 0.23 -1.53
C LEU A 172 -7.70 -0.32 -0.10
N ILE A 173 -8.42 0.34 0.80
CA ILE A 173 -8.53 -0.05 2.21
C ILE A 173 -9.99 -0.33 2.56
N ASP A 174 -10.22 -1.23 3.51
CA ASP A 174 -11.56 -1.44 4.08
C ASP A 174 -11.93 -0.35 5.11
N ALA A 175 -13.18 -0.38 5.58
CA ALA A 175 -13.71 0.54 6.60
C ALA A 175 -12.93 0.55 7.93
N LYS A 176 -12.10 -0.47 8.19
CA LYS A 176 -11.24 -0.56 9.39
C LYS A 176 -9.81 -0.10 9.13
N GLY A 177 -9.54 0.42 7.93
CA GLY A 177 -8.20 0.83 7.50
C GLY A 177 -7.27 -0.34 7.20
N VAL A 178 -7.80 -1.54 6.93
CA VAL A 178 -7.00 -2.69 6.50
C VAL A 178 -6.82 -2.62 4.99
N ILE A 179 -5.57 -2.72 4.54
CA ILE A 179 -5.22 -2.73 3.12
C ILE A 179 -5.79 -3.98 2.48
N ARG A 180 -6.56 -3.80 1.42
CA ARG A 180 -6.98 -4.90 0.55
C ARG A 180 -6.11 -4.98 -0.70
N GLN A 181 -5.75 -3.84 -1.27
CA GLN A 181 -4.89 -3.79 -2.45
C GLN A 181 -3.85 -2.68 -2.36
N ASN A 182 -2.62 -3.04 -2.69
CA ASN A 182 -1.48 -2.13 -2.82
C ASN A 182 -0.47 -2.71 -3.83
N PRO A 183 -0.34 -2.16 -5.05
CA PRO A 183 -1.18 -1.09 -5.60
C PRO A 183 -2.61 -1.57 -5.85
N ALA A 184 -3.59 -0.67 -5.72
CA ALA A 184 -4.96 -0.95 -6.12
C ALA A 184 -5.14 -0.90 -7.64
N LEU A 185 -6.06 -1.72 -8.14
CA LEU A 185 -6.38 -1.74 -9.55
C LEU A 185 -7.25 -0.53 -9.92
N VAL A 186 -7.12 -0.09 -11.15
CA VAL A 186 -7.96 0.92 -11.81
C VAL A 186 -8.95 0.21 -12.74
N PRO A 187 -10.03 0.85 -13.22
CA PRO A 187 -11.11 0.11 -13.90
C PRO A 187 -10.65 -0.63 -15.16
N TRP A 188 -9.74 -0.07 -15.97
CA TRP A 188 -9.18 -0.79 -17.12
C TRP A 188 -8.22 -1.94 -16.72
N MET A 189 -7.83 -2.01 -15.44
CA MET A 189 -7.04 -3.09 -14.84
C MET A 189 -7.89 -4.05 -13.99
N GLY A 190 -9.22 -4.01 -14.08
CA GLY A 190 -10.08 -5.00 -13.44
C GLY A 190 -10.55 -4.68 -12.01
N PHE A 191 -10.49 -3.41 -11.57
CA PHE A 191 -10.96 -2.99 -10.23
C PHE A 191 -12.34 -3.56 -9.86
N SER A 192 -13.33 -3.45 -10.74
CA SER A 192 -14.70 -3.91 -10.45
C SER A 192 -14.79 -5.38 -10.06
N GLN A 193 -13.99 -6.25 -10.69
CA GLN A 193 -13.97 -7.67 -10.37
C GLN A 193 -13.39 -7.90 -8.99
N SER A 194 -12.27 -7.23 -8.68
CA SER A 194 -11.60 -7.35 -7.39
C SER A 194 -12.39 -6.71 -6.24
N PHE A 195 -13.08 -5.60 -6.49
CA PHE A 195 -13.92 -4.97 -5.48
C PHE A 195 -15.11 -5.86 -5.12
N ASN A 196 -15.79 -6.43 -6.12
CA ASN A 196 -16.91 -7.32 -5.85
C ASN A 196 -16.47 -8.58 -5.09
N SER A 197 -15.34 -9.18 -5.42
CA SER A 197 -14.84 -10.35 -4.68
C SER A 197 -14.41 -10.04 -3.25
N GLU A 198 -13.93 -8.82 -2.98
CA GLU A 198 -13.43 -8.41 -1.66
C GLU A 198 -14.50 -7.84 -0.73
N PHE A 199 -15.56 -7.22 -1.27
CA PHE A 199 -16.48 -6.37 -0.48
C PHE A 199 -17.97 -6.62 -0.71
N ARG A 200 -18.39 -7.32 -1.77
CA ARG A 200 -19.80 -7.65 -2.01
C ARG A 200 -19.99 -9.17 -1.97
N HIS A 201 -20.52 -9.67 -0.86
CA HIS A 201 -21.07 -11.02 -0.73
C HIS A 201 -22.56 -11.04 -1.03
#